data_AF-A0A4C2ABW9-F1
#
_entry.id   AF-A0A4C2ABW9-F1
#
_cell.length_a   1.000
_cell.length_b   1.000
_cell.length_c   1.000
_cell.angle_alpha   90.00
_cell.angle_beta   90.00
_cell.angle_gamma   90.00
#
_symmetry.space_group_name_H-M   'P 1'
#
loop_
_entity.id
_entity.type
_entity.pdbx_description
1 polymer ?
#
loop_
_entity_poly.entity_id
_entity_poly.type
_entity_poly.pdbx_seq_one_letter_code
_entity_poly.pdbx_strand_id
1 'polypeptide(L)'
;MTAQTIRNLKLAPQRVERATVAACSHLTDIAENLIYDAAAPCILIGQDNWGLIVSRQIKSGRANQPAASLTQLGWVLHGCCSSLSRPINTVHHLRPSDASDIELNDIVKRHFEIESLGVAPRKPSHDPEEGARVAR
;
A
#
# COMPACT_ATOMS: atom_id res chain seq x y z
N MET A 1 9.63 2.71 22.36
CA MET A 1 8.45 2.83 21.49
C MET A 1 8.27 4.31 21.19
N THR A 2 8.53 4.75 19.96
CA THR A 2 8.47 6.16 19.54
C THR A 2 7.20 6.38 18.73
N ALA A 3 6.18 6.95 19.35
CA ALA A 3 4.96 7.34 18.66
C ALA A 3 5.17 8.72 18.00
N GLN A 4 4.82 8.85 16.72
CA GLN A 4 4.81 10.16 16.05
C GLN A 4 3.45 10.81 16.23
N THR A 5 3.42 12.03 16.77
CA THR A 5 2.18 12.80 16.91
C THR A 5 2.10 13.82 15.78
N ILE A 6 1.05 13.73 14.97
CA ILE A 6 0.72 14.76 13.98
C ILE A 6 -0.22 15.76 14.64
N ARG A 7 0.22 17.01 14.77
CA ARG A 7 -0.65 18.10 15.23
C ARG A 7 -1.56 18.53 14.09
N ASN A 8 -2.82 18.84 14.41
CA ASN A 8 -3.82 19.35 13.46
C ASN A 8 -4.03 18.40 12.27
N LEU A 9 -4.50 17.18 12.55
CA LEU A 9 -4.93 16.25 11.52
C LEU A 9 -6.13 16.84 10.76
N LYS A 10 -5.87 17.48 9.61
CA LYS A 10 -6.88 18.17 8.77
C LYS A 10 -7.66 17.17 7.92
N LEU A 11 -8.34 16.23 8.57
CA LEU A 11 -9.25 15.29 7.89
C LEU A 11 -10.68 15.80 7.96
N ALA A 12 -11.45 15.54 6.91
CA ALA A 12 -12.87 15.87 6.87
C ALA A 12 -13.62 15.09 7.97
N PRO A 13 -14.61 15.71 8.63
CA PRO A 13 -15.51 14.99 9.53
C PRO A 13 -16.20 13.84 8.81
N GLN A 14 -16.34 12.73 9.52
CA GLN A 14 -17.01 11.52 9.04
C GLN A 14 -18.36 11.35 9.73
N ARG A 15 -19.26 10.61 9.10
CA ARG A 15 -20.56 10.24 9.66
C ARG A 15 -20.97 8.87 9.14
N VAL A 16 -21.79 8.18 9.92
CA VAL A 16 -22.46 6.94 9.50
C VAL A 16 -23.95 7.12 9.76
N GLU A 17 -24.74 7.16 8.69
CA GLU A 17 -26.18 7.40 8.78
C GLU A 17 -26.93 6.17 9.29
N ARG A 18 -27.94 6.41 10.14
CA ARG A 18 -28.83 5.35 10.64
C ARG A 18 -29.52 4.60 9.51
N ALA A 19 -29.91 5.28 8.43
CA ALA A 19 -30.55 4.67 7.27
C ALA A 19 -29.64 3.62 6.59
N THR A 20 -28.34 3.89 6.49
CA THR A 20 -27.35 2.97 5.91
C THR A 20 -27.24 1.68 6.72
N VAL A 21 -27.17 1.81 8.05
CA VAL A 21 -27.05 0.65 8.94
C VAL A 21 -28.35 -0.16 9.01
N ALA A 22 -29.50 0.51 9.04
CA ALA A 22 -30.82 -0.13 9.08
C ALA A 22 -31.10 -0.99 7.83
N ALA A 23 -30.53 -0.65 6.68
CA ALA A 23 -30.61 -1.45 5.46
C ALA A 23 -29.77 -2.75 5.49
N CYS A 24 -28.98 -2.96 6.54
CA CYS A 24 -28.02 -4.06 6.68
C CYS A 24 -28.41 -4.98 7.84
N SER A 25 -29.14 -6.06 7.55
CA SER A 25 -29.66 -6.98 8.58
C SER A 25 -28.57 -7.58 9.47
N HIS A 26 -27.37 -7.82 8.91
CA HIS A 26 -26.21 -8.38 9.60
C HIS A 26 -25.53 -7.42 10.59
N LEU A 27 -25.93 -6.14 10.62
CA LEU A 27 -25.38 -5.10 11.50
C LEU A 27 -26.36 -4.67 12.61
N THR A 28 -27.56 -5.23 12.64
CA THR A 28 -28.65 -4.77 13.51
C THR A 28 -28.30 -4.82 15.00
N ASP A 29 -27.61 -5.87 15.44
CA ASP A 29 -27.21 -6.07 16.84
C ASP A 29 -26.07 -5.15 17.30
N ILE A 30 -25.38 -4.49 16.36
CA ILE A 30 -24.27 -3.57 16.65
C ILE A 30 -24.54 -2.13 16.15
N ALA A 31 -25.78 -1.84 15.76
CA ALA A 31 -26.10 -0.60 15.04
C ALA A 31 -25.73 0.67 15.81
N GLU A 32 -26.02 0.71 17.11
CA GLU A 32 -25.72 1.88 17.95
C GLU A 32 -24.20 2.08 18.17
N ASN A 33 -23.37 1.06 17.96
CA ASN A 33 -21.91 1.22 17.99
C ASN A 33 -21.35 1.82 16.69
N LEU A 34 -22.13 1.82 15.61
CA LEU A 34 -21.68 2.25 14.28
C LEU A 34 -22.14 3.66 13.92
N ILE A 35 -23.29 4.09 14.44
CA ILE A 35 -23.94 5.35 14.05
C ILE A 35 -23.30 6.51 14.82
N TYR A 36 -22.83 7.52 14.09
CA TYR A 36 -22.33 8.77 14.65
C TYR A 36 -22.45 9.89 13.62
N ASP A 37 -22.48 11.13 14.10
CA ASP A 37 -22.56 12.32 13.25
C ASP A 37 -21.32 13.22 13.41
N ALA A 38 -20.86 13.76 12.29
CA ALA A 38 -19.82 14.78 12.17
C ALA A 38 -18.56 14.57 13.06
N ALA A 39 -18.10 13.33 13.25
CA ALA A 39 -16.91 13.04 14.05
C ALA A 39 -15.63 13.34 13.26
N ALA A 40 -14.81 14.26 13.77
CA ALA A 40 -13.52 14.60 13.17
C ALA A 40 -12.44 13.59 13.61
N PRO A 41 -11.77 12.89 12.67
CA PRO A 41 -10.65 12.01 13.02
C PRO A 41 -9.50 12.80 13.65
N CYS A 42 -9.02 12.34 14.80
CA CYS A 42 -7.97 13.02 15.57
C CYS A 42 -6.66 12.21 15.70
N ILE A 43 -6.70 10.92 15.37
CA ILE A 43 -5.59 9.98 15.56
C ILE A 43 -5.36 9.21 14.26
N LEU A 44 -4.10 9.02 13.89
CA LEU A 44 -3.66 8.06 12.86
C LEU A 44 -2.97 6.89 13.55
N ILE A 45 -3.38 5.68 13.22
CA ILE A 45 -2.82 4.44 13.79
C ILE A 45 -1.98 3.77 12.69
N GLY A 46 -0.68 3.65 12.95
CA GLY A 46 0.24 2.97 12.05
C GLY A 46 0.07 1.45 12.07
N GLN A 47 0.58 0.78 11.03
CA GLN A 47 0.59 -0.69 10.92
C GLN A 47 1.49 -1.37 11.97
N ASP A 48 2.44 -0.63 12.55
CA ASP A 48 3.23 -1.07 13.70
C ASP A 48 2.36 -1.36 14.94
N ASN A 49 1.17 -0.77 15.01
CA ASN A 49 0.17 -1.00 16.05
C ASN A 49 -0.88 -2.06 15.63
N TRP A 50 -0.46 -3.06 14.86
CA TRP A 50 -1.35 -4.08 14.25
C TRP A 50 -2.31 -4.75 15.25
N GLY A 51 -1.89 -4.96 16.50
CA GLY A 51 -2.70 -5.61 17.53
C GLY A 51 -3.99 -4.84 17.88
N LEU A 52 -4.00 -3.52 17.64
CA LEU A 52 -5.17 -2.66 17.82
C LEU A 52 -6.16 -2.78 16.66
N ILE A 53 -5.67 -3.03 15.45
CA ILE A 53 -6.44 -2.99 14.19
C ILE A 53 -6.81 -4.37 13.64
N VAL A 54 -6.24 -5.45 14.18
CA VAL A 54 -6.53 -6.82 13.73
C VAL A 54 -7.98 -7.20 14.02
N SER A 55 -8.67 -7.74 13.00
CA SER A 55 -10.05 -8.21 13.11
C SER A 55 -10.15 -9.45 13.99
N ARG A 56 -11.05 -9.42 14.97
CA ARG A 56 -11.37 -10.51 15.91
C ARG A 56 -12.69 -11.19 15.59
N GLN A 57 -13.61 -10.44 15.00
CA GLN A 57 -14.90 -10.90 14.53
C GLN A 57 -15.29 -10.09 13.30
N ILE A 58 -16.00 -10.72 12.35
CA ILE A 58 -16.47 -10.06 11.13
C ILE A 58 -17.98 -10.29 11.00
N LYS A 59 -18.70 -9.23 10.66
CA LYS A 59 -20.11 -9.25 10.25
C LYS A 59 -20.19 -8.69 8.84
N SER A 60 -20.61 -9.51 7.89
CA SER A 60 -20.65 -9.15 6.47
C SER A 60 -22.00 -9.49 5.85
N GLY A 61 -22.42 -8.66 4.90
CA GLY A 61 -23.61 -8.89 4.08
C GLY A 61 -23.22 -9.33 2.67
N ARG A 62 -24.00 -8.88 1.68
CA ARG A 62 -23.71 -9.06 0.26
C ARG A 62 -22.50 -8.23 -0.19
N ALA A 63 -21.98 -8.51 -1.38
CA ALA A 63 -20.79 -7.83 -1.93
C ALA A 63 -20.89 -6.30 -2.03
N ASN A 64 -22.10 -5.75 -2.13
CA ASN A 64 -22.38 -4.31 -2.21
C ASN A 64 -22.89 -3.72 -0.88
N GLN A 65 -22.79 -4.48 0.21
CA GLN A 65 -23.14 -4.04 1.55
C GLN A 65 -21.85 -3.85 2.37
N PRO A 66 -21.86 -2.93 3.34
CA PRO A 66 -20.73 -2.73 4.21
C PRO A 66 -20.53 -3.94 5.11
N ALA A 67 -19.29 -4.19 5.50
CA ALA A 67 -18.94 -5.16 6.52
C ALA A 67 -18.39 -4.43 7.76
N ALA A 68 -18.55 -5.06 8.92
CA ALA A 68 -18.02 -4.56 10.17
C ALA A 68 -17.02 -5.57 10.74
N SER A 69 -15.87 -5.06 11.20
CA SER A 69 -14.84 -5.86 11.88
C SER A 69 -14.66 -5.38 13.30
N LEU A 70 -14.71 -6.30 14.26
CA LEU A 70 -14.42 -6.02 15.66
C LEU A 70 -12.91 -5.99 15.86
N THR A 71 -12.39 -4.90 16.39
CA THR A 71 -10.98 -4.71 16.74
C THR A 71 -10.84 -4.47 18.25
N GLN A 72 -9.64 -4.23 18.77
CA GLN A 72 -9.50 -3.81 20.17
C GLN A 72 -10.08 -2.41 20.45
N LEU A 73 -10.26 -1.61 19.40
CA LEU A 73 -10.80 -0.26 19.49
C LEU A 73 -12.32 -0.20 19.28
N GLY A 74 -12.97 -1.36 19.12
CA GLY A 74 -14.40 -1.47 18.82
C GLY A 74 -14.67 -1.87 17.38
N TRP A 75 -15.92 -1.67 16.96
CA TRP A 75 -16.39 -2.01 15.62
C TRP A 75 -15.92 -0.98 14.59
N VAL A 76 -15.29 -1.47 13.52
CA VAL A 76 -14.89 -0.68 12.35
C VAL A 76 -15.79 -1.05 11.19
N LEU A 77 -16.47 -0.06 10.61
CA LEU A 77 -17.27 -0.23 9.39
C LEU A 77 -16.39 0.01 8.16
N HIS A 78 -16.45 -0.88 7.19
CA HIS A 78 -15.73 -0.74 5.92
C HIS A 78 -16.57 -1.25 4.73
N GLY A 79 -16.12 -0.90 3.52
CA GLY A 79 -16.84 -1.21 2.29
C GLY A 79 -17.74 -0.06 1.83
N CYS A 80 -18.34 -0.23 0.66
CA CYS A 80 -19.11 0.81 -0.01
C CYS A 80 -20.58 0.38 -0.16
N CYS A 81 -21.50 1.29 0.14
CA CYS A 81 -22.93 1.11 -0.12
C CYS A 81 -23.33 1.65 -1.50
N SER A 82 -22.48 1.47 -2.52
CA SER A 82 -22.80 1.92 -3.88
C SER A 82 -23.10 0.74 -4.79
N SER A 83 -24.16 0.88 -5.59
CA SER A 83 -24.48 -0.04 -6.70
C SER A 83 -23.48 0.06 -7.86
N LEU A 84 -22.56 1.04 -7.82
CA LEU A 84 -21.55 1.29 -8.85
C LEU A 84 -20.22 0.57 -8.61
N SER A 85 -20.05 -0.06 -7.44
CA SER A 85 -18.82 -0.79 -7.13
C SER A 85 -18.71 -2.04 -8.01
N ARG A 86 -17.86 -1.99 -9.03
CA ARG A 86 -17.48 -3.17 -9.81
C ARG A 86 -16.58 -4.06 -8.95
N PRO A 87 -16.75 -5.39 -8.98
CA PRO A 87 -15.82 -6.30 -8.33
C PRO A 87 -14.39 -6.04 -8.81
N ILE A 88 -13.46 -5.91 -7.86
CA ILE A 88 -12.03 -5.90 -8.18
C ILE A 88 -11.64 -7.34 -8.49
N ASN A 89 -11.56 -7.68 -9.78
CA ASN A 89 -11.23 -9.05 -10.23
C ASN A 89 -9.72 -9.32 -10.27
N THR A 90 -8.89 -8.31 -10.06
CA THR A 90 -7.44 -8.43 -10.13
C THR A 90 -6.80 -7.83 -8.88
N VAL A 91 -6.05 -8.66 -8.17
CA VAL A 91 -5.18 -8.23 -7.07
C VAL A 91 -3.76 -8.44 -7.55
N HIS A 92 -2.94 -7.39 -7.54
CA HIS A 92 -1.50 -7.54 -7.75
C HIS A 92 -0.90 -8.23 -6.53
N HIS A 93 -0.73 -9.55 -6.63
CA HIS A 93 -0.02 -10.34 -5.65
C HIS A 93 1.42 -10.54 -6.12
N LEU A 94 2.36 -9.86 -5.47
CA LEU A 94 3.79 -10.11 -5.65
C LEU A 94 4.21 -11.19 -4.67
N ARG A 95 4.52 -12.38 -5.18
CA ARG A 95 5.23 -13.39 -4.41
C ARG A 95 6.72 -13.21 -4.73
N PRO A 96 7.59 -12.93 -3.75
CA PRO A 96 9.02 -13.08 -3.96
C PRO A 96 9.27 -14.53 -4.39
N SER A 97 9.70 -14.70 -5.62
CA SER A 97 10.11 -15.98 -6.16
C SER A 97 11.64 -15.93 -6.19
N ASP A 98 12.31 -16.92 -5.62
CA ASP A 98 13.77 -17.01 -5.71
C ASP A 98 14.24 -17.07 -7.19
N ALA A 99 13.35 -17.45 -8.12
CA ALA A 99 13.59 -17.41 -9.56
C ALA A 99 13.37 -16.02 -10.20
N SER A 100 12.52 -15.15 -9.62
CA SER A 100 12.24 -13.83 -10.21
C SER A 100 13.38 -12.85 -10.03
N ASP A 101 14.15 -12.97 -8.95
CA ASP A 101 15.31 -12.11 -8.70
C ASP A 101 16.47 -12.42 -9.66
N ILE A 102 16.64 -13.70 -10.02
CA ILE A 102 17.60 -14.14 -11.04
C ILE A 102 17.21 -13.56 -12.40
N GLU A 103 15.93 -13.65 -12.77
CA GLU A 103 15.41 -13.12 -14.04
C GLU A 103 15.53 -11.58 -14.11
N LEU A 104 15.26 -10.86 -13.02
CA LEU A 104 15.45 -9.41 -12.94
C LEU A 104 16.92 -9.01 -13.06
N ASN A 105 17.81 -9.73 -12.38
CA ASN A 105 19.24 -9.46 -12.44
C ASN A 105 19.78 -9.69 -13.87
N ASP A 106 19.33 -10.75 -14.54
CA ASP A 106 19.71 -11.04 -15.93
C ASP A 106 19.16 -9.98 -16.91
N ILE A 107 17.94 -9.49 -16.70
CA ILE A 107 17.36 -8.39 -17.50
C ILE A 107 18.18 -7.10 -17.32
N VAL A 108 18.49 -6.73 -16.08
CA VAL A 108 19.29 -5.53 -15.78
C VAL A 108 20.69 -5.66 -16.38
N LYS A 109 21.32 -6.83 -16.25
CA LYS A 109 22.65 -7.08 -16.81
C LYS A 109 22.64 -6.96 -18.34
N ARG A 110 21.64 -7.57 -19.00
CA ARG A 110 21.48 -7.48 -20.46
C ARG A 110 21.22 -6.06 -20.94
N HIS A 111 20.49 -5.26 -20.16
CA HIS A 111 20.27 -3.85 -20.46
C HIS A 111 21.60 -3.06 -20.48
N PHE A 112 22.44 -3.22 -19.45
CA PHE A 112 23.76 -2.58 -19.40
C PHE A 112 24.71 -3.11 -20.47
N GLU A 113 24.68 -4.40 -20.79
CA GLU A 113 25.44 -4.97 -21.91
C GLU A 113 25.05 -4.32 -23.24
N ILE A 114 23.75 -4.14 -23.49
CA ILE A 114 23.26 -3.47 -24.70
C ILE A 114 23.67 -1.99 -24.73
N GLU A 115 23.57 -1.26 -23.62
CA GLU A 115 24.00 0.14 -23.54
C GLU A 115 25.53 0.30 -23.75
N SER A 116 26.31 -0.73 -23.43
CA SER A 116 27.76 -0.72 -23.65
C SER A 116 28.16 -0.89 -25.13
N LEU A 117 27.26 -1.36 -26.00
CA LEU A 117 27.47 -1.52 -27.44
C LEU A 117 27.46 -0.17 -28.16
N GLY A 118 28.53 0.60 -27.98
CA GLY A 118 28.70 1.93 -28.59
C GLY A 118 29.67 2.83 -27.84
N VAL A 119 30.00 2.49 -26.60
CA VAL A 119 30.99 3.21 -25.80
C VAL A 119 32.36 2.57 -26.00
N ALA A 120 33.09 3.01 -27.02
CA ALA A 120 34.52 2.70 -27.09
C ALA A 120 35.23 3.42 -25.93
N PRO A 121 36.01 2.73 -25.08
CA PRO A 121 36.85 3.39 -24.10
C PRO A 121 37.75 4.39 -24.84
N ARG A 122 37.61 5.69 -24.57
CA ARG A 122 38.57 6.66 -25.09
C ARG A 122 39.92 6.30 -24.47
N LYS A 123 40.88 5.86 -25.28
CA LYS A 123 42.28 5.80 -24.85
C LYS A 123 42.64 7.20 -24.31
N PRO A 124 43.16 7.31 -23.08
CA PRO A 124 43.66 8.58 -22.59
C PRO A 124 44.66 9.11 -23.61
N SER A 125 44.49 10.33 -24.11
CA SER A 125 45.37 10.95 -25.12
C SER A 125 46.77 11.28 -24.56
N HIS A 126 47.07 10.83 -23.36
CA HIS A 126 48.26 11.17 -22.60
C HIS A 126 48.76 9.92 -21.85
N ASP A 127 49.12 8.89 -22.61
CA ASP A 127 49.93 7.80 -22.09
C ASP A 127 51.41 8.13 -22.38
N PRO A 128 52.22 8.49 -21.36
CA PRO A 128 53.58 8.96 -21.57
C PRO A 128 54.58 7.87 -22.04
N GLU A 129 54.19 6.60 -22.12
CA GLU A 129 55.11 5.50 -22.45
C GLU A 129 55.37 5.27 -23.96
N GLU A 130 54.59 5.84 -24.88
CA GLU A 130 54.82 5.64 -26.33
C GLU A 130 55.90 6.55 -26.93
N GLY A 131 56.33 7.60 -26.22
CA GLY A 131 57.34 8.56 -26.70
C GLY A 131 58.80 8.11 -26.56
N ALA A 132 59.09 7.05 -25.78
CA ALA A 132 60.46 6.68 -25.42
C ALA A 132 61.14 5.68 -26.38
N ARG A 133 60.44 5.19 -27.42
CA ARG A 133 60.97 4.15 -28.31
C ARG A 133 61.46 4.63 -29.68
N VAL A 134 61.38 5.93 -29.99
CA VAL A 134 61.75 6.48 -31.32
C VAL A 134 63.00 7.38 -31.28
N ALA A 135 63.88 7.19 -30.30
CA ALA A 135 65.18 7.86 -30.27
C ALA A 135 66.31 6.86 -29.94
N ARG A 136 66.68 6.04 -30.91
CA ARG A 136 67.99 5.39 -31.01
C ARG A 136 68.38 5.22 -32.46
#